data_AF-A0A7W1NXS9-F1
#
_entry.id   AF-A0A7W1NXS9-F1
#
_cell.length_a   1.000
_cell.length_b   1.000
_cell.length_c   1.000
_cell.angle_alpha   90.00
_cell.angle_beta   90.00
_cell.angle_gamma   90.00
#
_symmetry.space_group_name_H-M   'P 1'
#
loop_
_entity.id
_entity.type
_entity.pdbx_description
1 polymer ?
#
loop_
_entity_poly.entity_id
_entity_poly.type
_entity_poly.pdbx_seq_one_letter_code
_entity_poly.pdbx_strand_id
1 'polypeptide(L)'
;PYVDNTTVVFDTAEERQLAREIAQKSIVLLKNEGSILPLSKKLSSIAVIGPNADSIRNLFGDYAYPAHVETLLEMKKDKNVFNQPLPDNIQAVEDFIPAISVLAGIKAQVGTETQIHYAKGCAVNDTSTEGFAEAVEAAKKAQIAIVVVGDKAGLTDDCTSGESRDRANLDLPGVQCQLVKAIYDTGTPIVLVMINGRPVSLGWIAESVPAILEAWFPSEEGGNAVADILFGDVNPGGKLPITFPRTVGQVPLFYSHRPSGGRSHWKGDYVETSVKPLYPFGFGLSYTQFEFSNLRIDSASASIGGEVAVHVDVTNVGDRAGDEVVQLYTHQYVTSVTRPVKELKGFQRVTIEAHQTKTVTFCLKVNQFGFYDQAQNFVVEPGKVDVMVGNSSQDIPCSGEFEILGTKTDIHASKVFFSESQFV
;
A
#
# COMPACT_ATOMS: atom_id res chain seq x y z
N PRO A 1 23.83 -11.01 35.47
CA PRO A 1 23.64 -10.37 34.15
C PRO A 1 22.40 -9.47 34.14
N TYR A 2 22.32 -8.58 35.13
CA TYR A 2 21.24 -7.61 35.28
C TYR A 2 21.89 -6.23 35.26
N VAL A 3 21.42 -5.36 34.39
CA VAL A 3 21.93 -3.99 34.26
C VAL A 3 20.98 -3.12 35.07
N ASP A 4 21.44 -2.63 36.22
CA ASP A 4 20.65 -1.84 37.18
C ASP A 4 20.34 -0.40 36.71
N ASN A 5 20.80 -0.01 35.52
CA ASN A 5 20.54 1.30 34.91
C ASN A 5 20.53 1.16 33.38
N THR A 6 19.42 0.67 32.81
CA THR A 6 19.20 0.85 31.37
C THR A 6 18.74 2.28 31.14
N THR A 7 19.63 3.10 30.56
CA THR A 7 19.16 4.19 29.70
C THR A 7 18.14 3.58 28.74
N VAL A 8 17.01 4.24 28.49
CA VAL A 8 16.06 3.75 27.47
C VAL A 8 16.76 3.90 26.13
N VAL A 9 17.41 2.83 25.65
CA VAL A 9 18.15 2.79 24.37
C VAL A 9 17.23 2.39 23.20
N PHE A 10 16.04 1.89 23.50
CA PHE A 10 15.04 1.45 22.53
C PHE A 10 13.69 2.09 22.86
N ASP A 11 12.84 2.24 21.85
CA ASP A 11 11.53 2.86 21.96
C ASP A 11 11.60 4.34 22.35
N THR A 12 12.59 5.07 21.81
CA THR A 12 12.74 6.50 22.09
C THR A 12 11.65 7.33 21.39
N ALA A 13 11.45 8.58 21.84
CA ALA A 13 10.48 9.47 21.20
C ALA A 13 10.80 9.73 19.71
N GLU A 14 12.09 9.77 19.36
CA GLU A 14 12.55 9.92 17.97
C GLU A 14 12.26 8.68 17.13
N GLU A 15 12.45 7.47 17.69
CA GLU A 15 12.12 6.21 17.02
C GLU A 15 10.60 6.09 16.78
N ARG A 16 9.80 6.46 17.78
CA ARG A 16 8.33 6.57 17.67
C ARG A 16 7.90 7.56 16.60
N GLN A 17 8.51 8.74 16.59
CA GLN A 17 8.20 9.75 15.60
C GLN A 17 8.54 9.27 14.19
N LEU A 18 9.66 8.56 14.02
CA LEU A 18 10.05 7.95 12.76
C LEU A 18 9.07 6.83 12.34
N ALA A 19 8.66 5.96 13.27
CA ALA A 19 7.67 4.91 13.01
C ALA A 19 6.34 5.51 12.54
N ARG A 20 5.85 6.56 13.21
CA ARG A 20 4.64 7.30 12.81
C ARG A 20 4.80 7.93 11.43
N GLU A 21 5.93 8.57 11.15
CA GLU A 21 6.21 9.16 9.83
C GLU A 21 6.22 8.09 8.73
N ILE A 22 6.88 6.96 8.95
CA ILE A 22 6.90 5.85 7.99
C ILE A 22 5.48 5.33 7.74
N ALA A 23 4.68 5.12 8.79
CA ALA A 23 3.29 4.69 8.65
C ALA A 23 2.45 5.70 7.87
N GLN A 24 2.51 6.99 8.22
CA GLN A 24 1.83 8.09 7.51
C GLN A 24 2.21 8.12 6.02
N LYS A 25 3.50 7.90 5.72
CA LYS A 25 4.03 7.91 4.36
C LYS A 25 3.70 6.65 3.55
N SER A 26 3.31 5.56 4.21
CA SER A 26 3.03 4.24 3.61
C SER A 26 1.54 3.99 3.36
N ILE A 27 0.67 4.67 4.10
CA ILE A 27 -0.78 4.56 3.95
C ILE A 27 -1.20 5.14 2.58
N VAL A 28 -2.06 4.40 1.88
CA VAL A 28 -2.52 4.70 0.52
C VAL A 28 -4.00 5.03 0.51
N LEU A 29 -4.36 6.23 0.05
CA LEU A 29 -5.76 6.58 -0.21
C LEU A 29 -6.20 5.98 -1.55
N LEU A 30 -7.06 4.97 -1.51
CA LEU A 30 -7.50 4.24 -2.70
C LEU A 30 -8.73 4.87 -3.37
N LYS A 31 -9.59 5.50 -2.57
CA LYS A 31 -10.83 6.13 -3.04
C LYS A 31 -11.23 7.25 -2.09
N ASN A 32 -11.79 8.35 -2.63
CA ASN A 32 -12.34 9.47 -1.85
C ASN A 32 -13.40 10.24 -2.67
N GLU A 33 -14.61 9.70 -2.74
CA GLU A 33 -15.75 10.32 -3.42
C GLU A 33 -16.42 11.39 -2.55
N GLY A 34 -16.90 12.45 -3.21
CA GLY A 34 -17.56 13.57 -2.53
C GLY A 34 -16.69 14.35 -1.56
N SER A 35 -15.36 14.13 -1.59
CA SER A 35 -14.40 14.71 -0.64
C SER A 35 -14.79 14.47 0.82
N ILE A 36 -15.29 13.26 1.13
CA ILE A 36 -15.65 12.88 2.51
C ILE A 36 -14.44 12.93 3.45
N LEU A 37 -13.25 12.58 2.94
CA LEU A 37 -11.99 12.78 3.64
C LEU A 37 -11.28 14.07 3.17
N PRO A 38 -10.62 14.80 4.10
CA PRO A 38 -10.49 14.50 5.53
C PRO A 38 -11.74 14.83 6.35
N LEU A 39 -11.93 14.10 7.45
CA LEU A 39 -13.02 14.28 8.41
C LEU A 39 -12.84 15.55 9.25
N SER A 40 -13.97 16.15 9.62
CA SER A 40 -13.96 17.24 10.59
C SER A 40 -13.70 16.74 12.00
N LYS A 41 -12.76 17.35 12.71
CA LYS A 41 -12.57 17.14 14.17
C LYS A 41 -13.75 17.63 15.04
N LYS A 42 -14.75 18.28 14.42
CA LYS A 42 -15.96 18.80 15.09
C LYS A 42 -17.19 17.90 14.90
N LEU A 43 -17.03 16.69 14.34
CA LEU A 43 -18.12 15.71 14.29
C LEU A 43 -18.63 15.46 15.71
N SER A 44 -19.94 15.43 15.89
CA SER A 44 -20.57 15.19 17.19
C SER A 44 -20.63 13.70 17.54
N SER A 45 -20.69 12.83 16.54
CA SER A 45 -20.70 11.37 16.75
C SER A 45 -20.04 10.59 15.62
N ILE A 46 -19.21 9.62 15.98
CA ILE A 46 -18.45 8.75 15.07
C ILE A 46 -18.63 7.31 15.52
N ALA A 47 -18.97 6.42 14.58
CA ALA A 47 -18.91 4.98 14.82
C ALA A 47 -17.54 4.46 14.38
N VAL A 48 -16.91 3.65 15.23
CA VAL A 48 -15.65 2.96 14.90
C VAL A 48 -15.91 1.47 15.02
N ILE A 49 -15.95 0.79 13.88
CA ILE A 49 -16.50 -0.57 13.78
C ILE A 49 -15.48 -1.51 13.17
N GLY A 50 -15.46 -2.76 13.62
CA GLY A 50 -14.77 -3.85 12.91
C GLY A 50 -13.68 -4.53 13.73
N PRO A 51 -13.24 -5.73 13.30
CA PRO A 51 -12.33 -6.58 14.07
C PRO A 51 -10.98 -5.94 14.35
N ASN A 52 -10.55 -5.00 13.50
CA ASN A 52 -9.24 -4.37 13.56
C ASN A 52 -9.29 -2.96 14.17
N ALA A 53 -10.46 -2.46 14.54
CA ALA A 53 -10.63 -1.10 15.06
C ALA A 53 -9.93 -0.87 16.41
N ASP A 54 -10.02 -1.83 17.33
CA ASP A 54 -9.40 -1.74 18.66
C ASP A 54 -8.43 -2.91 18.94
N SER A 55 -7.80 -3.44 17.88
CA SER A 55 -6.82 -4.50 17.99
C SER A 55 -5.43 -3.96 17.73
N ILE A 56 -4.60 -3.85 18.78
CA ILE A 56 -3.17 -3.55 18.65
C ILE A 56 -2.46 -4.68 17.89
N ARG A 57 -2.76 -5.94 18.24
CA ARG A 57 -2.11 -7.12 17.66
C ARG A 57 -2.22 -7.17 16.13
N ASN A 58 -3.36 -6.76 15.58
CA ASN A 58 -3.62 -6.86 14.14
C ASN A 58 -2.94 -5.73 13.33
N LEU A 59 -2.31 -4.75 13.98
CA LEU A 59 -1.50 -3.73 13.30
C LEU A 59 -0.13 -4.27 12.89
N PHE A 60 0.31 -5.41 13.44
CA PHE A 60 1.63 -5.98 13.23
C PHE A 60 1.59 -7.15 12.25
N GLY A 61 2.69 -7.30 11.49
CA GLY A 61 2.95 -8.46 10.64
C GLY A 61 3.27 -9.75 11.42
N ASP A 62 3.54 -10.82 10.69
CA ASP A 62 3.76 -12.17 11.21
C ASP A 62 5.13 -12.38 11.88
N TYR A 63 6.14 -11.60 11.49
CA TYR A 63 7.48 -11.61 12.11
C TYR A 63 7.61 -10.68 13.33
N ALA A 64 6.49 -10.32 13.95
CA ALA A 64 6.47 -9.57 15.21
C ALA A 64 6.48 -10.53 16.41
N TYR A 65 7.14 -10.13 17.50
CA TYR A 65 7.22 -10.92 18.74
C TYR A 65 5.90 -11.57 19.20
N PRO A 66 4.75 -10.85 19.28
CA PRO A 66 3.50 -11.46 19.74
C PRO A 66 3.00 -12.60 18.82
N ALA A 67 3.26 -12.55 17.51
CA ALA A 67 2.87 -13.59 16.57
C ALA A 67 3.58 -14.92 16.87
N HIS A 68 4.88 -14.85 17.18
CA HIS A 68 5.65 -16.03 17.55
C HIS A 68 5.25 -16.56 18.93
N VAL A 69 4.89 -15.70 19.88
CA VAL A 69 4.37 -16.16 21.18
C VAL A 69 3.02 -16.86 21.04
N GLU A 70 2.09 -16.31 20.23
CA GLU A 70 0.83 -16.98 19.89
C GLU A 70 1.06 -18.37 19.28
N THR A 71 2.05 -18.47 18.38
CA THR A 71 2.45 -19.74 17.74
C THR A 71 2.92 -20.76 18.79
N LEU A 72 3.78 -20.36 19.72
CA LEU A 72 4.27 -21.24 20.78
C LEU A 72 3.13 -21.68 21.73
N LEU A 73 2.16 -20.80 21.99
CA LEU A 73 0.97 -21.12 22.79
C LEU A 73 0.06 -22.13 22.08
N GLU A 74 -0.18 -21.95 20.78
CA GLU A 74 -0.94 -22.90 19.96
C GLU A 74 -0.26 -24.28 19.96
N MET A 75 1.06 -24.34 19.75
CA MET A 75 1.83 -25.58 19.80
C MET A 75 1.80 -26.27 21.17
N LYS A 76 1.70 -25.51 22.26
CA LYS A 76 1.57 -26.06 23.61
C LYS A 76 0.17 -26.63 23.87
N LYS A 77 -0.86 -26.03 23.25
CA LYS A 77 -2.25 -26.47 23.38
C LYS A 77 -2.59 -27.64 22.45
N ASP A 78 -1.97 -27.67 21.28
CA ASP A 78 -2.25 -28.63 20.21
C ASP A 78 -0.95 -29.36 19.79
N LYS A 79 -0.71 -29.52 18.49
CA LYS A 79 0.43 -30.22 17.92
C LYS A 79 1.63 -29.30 17.76
N ASN A 80 2.73 -29.67 18.41
CA ASN A 80 4.04 -29.07 18.16
C ASN A 80 4.58 -29.48 16.77
N VAL A 81 4.23 -28.71 15.75
CA VAL A 81 4.59 -28.98 14.35
C VAL A 81 6.08 -28.83 14.06
N PHE A 82 6.82 -28.07 14.88
CA PHE A 82 8.28 -27.92 14.73
C PHE A 82 9.06 -29.07 15.35
N ASN A 83 8.42 -29.93 16.16
CA ASN A 83 9.07 -31.04 16.86
C ASN A 83 10.31 -30.59 17.67
N GLN A 84 10.22 -29.43 18.31
CA GLN A 84 11.28 -28.82 19.12
C GLN A 84 10.85 -28.67 20.58
N PRO A 85 11.77 -28.67 21.56
CA PRO A 85 11.42 -28.36 22.95
C PRO A 85 10.73 -27.00 23.06
N LEU A 86 9.57 -26.95 23.74
CA LEU A 86 8.86 -25.71 24.02
C LEU A 86 9.26 -25.19 25.42
N PRO A 87 9.41 -23.87 25.62
CA PRO A 87 9.60 -23.30 26.95
C PRO A 87 8.43 -23.64 27.88
N ASP A 88 8.72 -23.95 29.14
CA ASP A 88 7.68 -24.27 30.13
C ASP A 88 6.75 -23.07 30.41
N ASN A 89 7.32 -21.86 30.42
CA ASN A 89 6.65 -20.62 30.83
C ASN A 89 6.38 -19.69 29.64
N ILE A 90 5.51 -20.10 28.72
CA ILE A 90 4.98 -19.24 27.66
C ILE A 90 3.66 -18.61 28.15
N GLN A 91 3.51 -17.30 28.03
CA GLN A 91 2.31 -16.56 28.37
C GLN A 91 1.88 -15.68 27.20
N ALA A 92 0.57 -15.43 27.07
CA ALA A 92 0.06 -14.48 26.10
C ALA A 92 0.64 -13.10 26.37
N VAL A 93 1.04 -12.39 25.32
CA VAL A 93 1.61 -11.05 25.47
C VAL A 93 0.54 -10.04 25.12
N GLU A 94 -0.11 -9.50 26.15
CA GLU A 94 -1.08 -8.41 26.00
C GLU A 94 -0.40 -7.04 25.96
N ASP A 95 0.81 -6.93 26.49
CA ASP A 95 1.60 -5.69 26.61
C ASP A 95 3.05 -5.94 26.14
N PHE A 96 3.23 -6.20 24.84
CA PHE A 96 4.55 -6.49 24.27
C PHE A 96 5.32 -5.23 23.90
N ILE A 97 4.66 -4.32 23.18
CA ILE A 97 5.15 -3.01 22.78
C ILE A 97 3.97 -2.06 22.97
N PRO A 98 4.14 -0.92 23.66
CA PRO A 98 3.08 0.07 23.75
C PRO A 98 2.67 0.48 22.34
N ALA A 99 1.39 0.36 22.00
CA ALA A 99 0.95 0.62 20.64
C ALA A 99 -0.45 1.20 20.64
N ILE A 100 -0.76 1.96 19.60
CA ILE A 100 -2.00 2.73 19.52
C ILE A 100 -2.93 2.06 18.52
N SER A 101 -4.07 1.56 19.01
CA SER A 101 -5.14 1.06 18.14
C SER A 101 -5.75 2.19 17.30
N VAL A 102 -6.43 1.84 16.21
CA VAL A 102 -7.12 2.85 15.38
C VAL A 102 -8.18 3.61 16.19
N LEU A 103 -8.93 2.90 17.05
CA LEU A 103 -9.89 3.52 17.97
C LEU A 103 -9.22 4.53 18.91
N ALA A 104 -8.07 4.17 19.50
CA ALA A 104 -7.32 5.05 20.38
C ALA A 104 -6.80 6.30 19.64
N GLY A 105 -6.25 6.12 18.43
CA GLY A 105 -5.82 7.23 17.58
C GLY A 105 -6.96 8.18 17.21
N ILE A 106 -8.12 7.65 16.84
CA ILE A 106 -9.32 8.45 16.53
C ILE A 106 -9.79 9.22 17.77
N LYS A 107 -9.84 8.59 18.94
CA LYS A 107 -10.22 9.26 20.20
C LYS A 107 -9.28 10.42 20.54
N ALA A 108 -7.99 10.29 20.25
CA ALA A 108 -7.01 11.35 20.49
C ALA A 108 -7.17 12.55 19.54
N GLN A 109 -7.79 12.35 18.37
CA GLN A 109 -7.97 13.40 17.35
C GLN A 109 -9.21 14.27 17.53
N VAL A 110 -10.19 13.83 18.33
CA VAL A 110 -11.47 14.51 18.51
C VAL A 110 -11.65 15.05 19.93
N GLY A 111 -12.48 16.08 20.08
CA GLY A 111 -12.78 16.66 21.41
C GLY A 111 -13.59 15.69 22.28
N THR A 112 -13.53 15.87 23.60
CA THR A 112 -14.25 15.06 24.60
C THR A 112 -15.77 15.07 24.47
N GLU A 113 -16.32 16.05 23.77
CA GLU A 113 -17.76 16.15 23.48
C GLU A 113 -18.21 15.19 22.36
N THR A 114 -17.28 14.73 21.53
CA THR A 114 -17.54 13.81 20.41
C THR A 114 -17.90 12.42 20.95
N GLN A 115 -19.08 11.92 20.59
CA GLN A 115 -19.53 10.60 20.98
C GLN A 115 -18.89 9.54 20.08
N ILE A 116 -18.09 8.65 20.67
CA ILE A 116 -17.50 7.51 19.96
C ILE A 116 -18.33 6.25 20.25
N HIS A 117 -18.93 5.70 19.19
CA HIS A 117 -19.67 4.44 19.24
C HIS A 117 -18.79 3.31 18.69
N TYR A 118 -18.13 2.57 19.58
CA TYR A 118 -17.32 1.43 19.19
C TYR A 118 -18.16 0.15 19.16
N ALA A 119 -17.95 -0.70 18.15
CA ALA A 119 -18.44 -2.07 18.12
C ALA A 119 -17.49 -2.96 17.33
N LYS A 120 -17.11 -4.11 17.88
CA LYS A 120 -16.20 -5.04 17.18
C LYS A 120 -16.83 -5.63 15.92
N GLY A 121 -18.14 -5.92 15.95
CA GLY A 121 -18.89 -6.48 14.83
C GLY A 121 -18.64 -7.97 14.60
N CYS A 122 -17.42 -8.37 14.27
CA CYS A 122 -17.02 -9.77 14.09
C CYS A 122 -15.56 -10.01 14.47
N ALA A 123 -15.10 -11.26 14.43
CA ALA A 123 -13.67 -11.58 14.40
C ALA A 123 -13.13 -11.49 12.96
N VAL A 124 -11.80 -11.49 12.81
CA VAL A 124 -11.15 -11.46 11.49
C VAL A 124 -11.52 -12.71 10.68
N ASN A 125 -11.41 -13.89 11.29
CA ASN A 125 -11.55 -15.18 10.62
C ASN A 125 -12.58 -16.07 11.32
N ASP A 126 -13.85 -15.65 11.29
CA ASP A 126 -14.99 -16.37 11.87
C ASP A 126 -16.23 -16.17 10.99
N THR A 127 -17.19 -17.09 11.15
CA THR A 127 -18.52 -17.08 10.54
C THR A 127 -19.60 -16.44 11.43
N SER A 128 -19.31 -16.15 12.69
CA SER A 128 -20.27 -15.54 13.63
C SER A 128 -20.66 -14.10 13.25
N THR A 129 -21.96 -13.83 13.20
CA THR A 129 -22.54 -12.50 12.96
C THR A 129 -23.20 -11.89 14.21
N GLU A 130 -22.96 -12.46 15.40
CA GLU A 130 -23.64 -12.05 16.64
C GLU A 130 -23.42 -10.57 16.99
N GLY A 131 -22.25 -10.02 16.67
CA GLY A 131 -21.92 -8.60 16.91
C GLY A 131 -22.49 -7.62 15.88
N PHE A 132 -23.19 -8.09 14.83
CA PHE A 132 -23.68 -7.21 13.76
C PHE A 132 -24.74 -6.24 14.25
N ALA A 133 -25.65 -6.70 15.14
CA ALA A 133 -26.72 -5.84 15.66
C ALA A 133 -26.15 -4.63 16.42
N GLU A 134 -25.13 -4.86 17.26
CA GLU A 134 -24.44 -3.78 17.98
C GLU A 134 -23.75 -2.81 17.00
N ALA A 135 -23.05 -3.34 16.00
CA ALA A 135 -22.35 -2.53 15.00
C ALA A 135 -23.32 -1.67 14.15
N VAL A 136 -24.45 -2.25 13.73
CA VAL A 136 -25.51 -1.53 13.00
C VAL A 136 -26.09 -0.41 13.88
N GLU A 137 -26.34 -0.67 15.16
CA GLU A 137 -26.84 0.37 16.07
C GLU A 137 -25.81 1.45 16.37
N ALA A 138 -24.52 1.12 16.44
CA ALA A 138 -23.44 2.10 16.52
C ALA A 138 -23.41 3.01 15.29
N ALA A 139 -23.50 2.44 14.09
CA ALA A 139 -23.52 3.19 12.83
C ALA A 139 -24.73 4.13 12.71
N LYS A 140 -25.93 3.69 13.08
CA LYS A 140 -27.15 4.53 13.04
C LYS A 140 -27.10 5.74 13.98
N LYS A 141 -26.32 5.67 15.06
CA LYS A 141 -26.14 6.76 16.04
C LYS A 141 -25.05 7.75 15.64
N ALA A 142 -24.24 7.42 14.63
CA ALA A 142 -23.12 8.22 14.20
C ALA A 142 -23.43 9.04 12.95
N GLN A 143 -22.73 10.17 12.79
CA GLN A 143 -22.74 10.93 11.55
C GLN A 143 -21.94 10.24 10.43
N ILE A 144 -20.97 9.41 10.83
CA ILE A 144 -20.09 8.65 9.95
C ILE A 144 -19.63 7.36 10.63
N ALA A 145 -19.45 6.30 9.86
CA ALA A 145 -18.86 5.05 10.31
C ALA A 145 -17.47 4.85 9.71
N ILE A 146 -16.46 4.72 10.57
CA ILE A 146 -15.12 4.29 10.21
C ILE A 146 -15.07 2.77 10.45
N VAL A 147 -15.04 2.00 9.36
CA VAL A 147 -15.09 0.54 9.40
C VAL A 147 -13.69 -0.01 9.14
N VAL A 148 -13.10 -0.69 10.12
CA VAL A 148 -11.71 -1.16 10.14
C VAL A 148 -11.67 -2.70 10.01
N VAL A 149 -11.26 -3.17 8.83
CA VAL A 149 -11.28 -4.59 8.43
C VAL A 149 -9.91 -5.01 7.89
N GLY A 150 -9.73 -6.30 7.62
CA GLY A 150 -8.55 -6.81 6.94
C GLY A 150 -8.12 -8.17 7.47
N ASP A 151 -6.82 -8.33 7.69
CA ASP A 151 -6.20 -9.60 8.09
C ASP A 151 -5.79 -9.62 9.56
N LYS A 152 -5.45 -10.83 10.02
CA LYS A 152 -4.60 -11.10 11.20
C LYS A 152 -3.36 -11.79 10.67
N ALA A 153 -2.19 -11.17 10.79
CA ALA A 153 -0.92 -11.79 10.42
C ALA A 153 -0.42 -12.75 11.50
N GLY A 154 0.25 -13.82 11.14
CA GLY A 154 0.90 -14.75 12.06
C GLY A 154 0.99 -16.15 11.48
N LEU A 155 1.30 -17.12 12.33
CA LEU A 155 1.51 -18.52 11.93
C LEU A 155 0.44 -19.46 12.50
N THR A 156 -0.47 -18.95 13.33
CA THR A 156 -1.53 -19.73 13.98
C THR A 156 -2.73 -19.97 13.07
N ASP A 157 -3.59 -20.90 13.45
CA ASP A 157 -4.73 -21.34 12.62
C ASP A 157 -5.82 -20.28 12.43
N ASP A 158 -5.90 -19.28 13.31
CA ASP A 158 -6.80 -18.16 13.18
C ASP A 158 -6.23 -17.01 12.30
N CYS A 159 -4.94 -17.05 11.95
CA CYS A 159 -4.31 -16.05 11.08
C CYS A 159 -4.69 -16.24 9.60
N THR A 160 -4.83 -15.12 8.91
CA THR A 160 -5.26 -15.03 7.49
C THR A 160 -4.14 -14.57 6.56
N SER A 161 -3.00 -14.19 7.12
CA SER A 161 -1.76 -13.94 6.38
C SER A 161 -0.55 -14.30 7.23
N GLY A 162 0.59 -14.55 6.59
CA GLY A 162 1.85 -14.89 7.23
C GLY A 162 2.42 -16.22 6.76
N GLU A 163 3.57 -16.60 7.32
CA GLU A 163 4.23 -17.88 7.07
C GLU A 163 3.27 -19.07 7.30
N SER A 164 3.19 -19.97 6.31
CA SER A 164 2.27 -21.11 6.29
C SER A 164 0.77 -20.75 6.28
N ARG A 165 0.41 -19.47 6.07
CA ARG A 165 -0.98 -18.96 5.99
C ARG A 165 -1.32 -18.44 4.59
N ASP A 166 -1.30 -19.37 3.64
CA ASP A 166 -1.69 -19.12 2.25
C ASP A 166 -3.20 -19.04 2.08
N ARG A 167 -3.67 -18.20 1.14
CA ARG A 167 -5.10 -18.06 0.84
C ARG A 167 -5.37 -18.36 -0.63
N ALA A 168 -6.37 -19.19 -0.88
CA ALA A 168 -6.88 -19.49 -2.23
C ALA A 168 -7.92 -18.47 -2.74
N ASN A 169 -8.31 -17.51 -1.89
CA ASN A 169 -9.18 -16.39 -2.23
C ASN A 169 -8.61 -15.10 -1.63
N LEU A 170 -8.85 -13.97 -2.28
CA LEU A 170 -8.40 -12.64 -1.87
C LEU A 170 -9.50 -11.77 -1.25
N ASP A 171 -10.72 -12.27 -1.07
CA ASP A 171 -11.80 -11.49 -0.43
C ASP A 171 -11.47 -11.14 1.03
N LEU A 172 -12.25 -10.28 1.69
CA LEU A 172 -12.09 -10.09 3.14
C LEU A 172 -12.38 -11.41 3.89
N PRO A 173 -11.52 -11.86 4.82
CA PRO A 173 -11.74 -13.09 5.59
C PRO A 173 -13.01 -13.06 6.45
N GLY A 174 -13.52 -14.25 6.77
CA GLY A 174 -14.70 -14.41 7.62
C GLY A 174 -15.95 -13.72 7.07
N VAL A 175 -16.72 -13.10 7.97
CA VAL A 175 -17.94 -12.35 7.63
C VAL A 175 -17.73 -10.84 7.50
N GLN A 176 -16.48 -10.37 7.39
CA GLN A 176 -16.16 -8.95 7.34
C GLN A 176 -16.84 -8.21 6.18
N CYS A 177 -16.94 -8.82 5.00
CA CYS A 177 -17.67 -8.24 3.87
C CYS A 177 -19.17 -8.05 4.18
N GLN A 178 -19.78 -8.99 4.91
CA GLN A 178 -21.18 -8.92 5.34
C GLN A 178 -21.39 -7.85 6.41
N LEU A 179 -20.41 -7.67 7.32
CA LEU A 179 -20.41 -6.56 8.27
C LEU A 179 -20.41 -5.22 7.54
N VAL A 180 -19.50 -5.02 6.58
CA VAL A 180 -19.45 -3.79 5.76
C VAL A 180 -20.78 -3.56 5.05
N LYS A 181 -21.41 -4.62 4.51
CA LYS A 181 -22.73 -4.53 3.89
C LYS A 181 -23.83 -4.10 4.86
N ALA A 182 -23.86 -4.69 6.06
CA ALA A 182 -24.85 -4.36 7.08
C ALA A 182 -24.74 -2.90 7.55
N ILE A 183 -23.51 -2.36 7.64
CA ILE A 183 -23.29 -0.94 7.92
C ILE A 183 -23.68 -0.07 6.73
N TYR A 184 -23.36 -0.49 5.51
CA TYR A 184 -23.73 0.26 4.30
C TYR A 184 -25.25 0.41 4.17
N ASP A 185 -25.99 -0.64 4.53
CA ASP A 185 -27.46 -0.66 4.45
C ASP A 185 -28.16 0.23 5.50
N THR A 186 -27.43 0.78 6.49
CA THR A 186 -27.99 1.80 7.39
C THR A 186 -28.12 3.16 6.72
N GLY A 187 -27.42 3.39 5.60
CA GLY A 187 -27.30 4.69 4.96
C GLY A 187 -26.33 5.66 5.66
N THR A 188 -25.63 5.21 6.72
CA THR A 188 -24.58 6.00 7.36
C THR A 188 -23.37 6.09 6.41
N PRO A 189 -22.79 7.28 6.15
CA PRO A 189 -21.58 7.40 5.35
C PRO A 189 -20.43 6.54 5.90
N ILE A 190 -19.71 5.83 5.03
CA ILE A 190 -18.64 4.91 5.42
C ILE A 190 -17.28 5.40 4.93
N VAL A 191 -16.28 5.34 5.82
CA VAL A 191 -14.87 5.28 5.46
C VAL A 191 -14.36 3.89 5.81
N LEU A 192 -13.86 3.16 4.82
CA LEU A 192 -13.24 1.85 5.04
C LEU A 192 -11.73 2.03 5.28
N VAL A 193 -11.23 1.47 6.37
CA VAL A 193 -9.79 1.36 6.66
C VAL A 193 -9.40 -0.11 6.61
N MET A 194 -8.43 -0.43 5.77
CA MET A 194 -7.95 -1.79 5.56
C MET A 194 -6.59 -1.97 6.24
N ILE A 195 -6.48 -3.03 7.03
CA ILE A 195 -5.26 -3.42 7.75
C ILE A 195 -4.93 -4.85 7.38
N ASN A 196 -4.03 -5.03 6.41
CA ASN A 196 -3.79 -6.32 5.74
C ASN A 196 -2.37 -6.40 5.17
N GLY A 197 -1.90 -7.62 4.90
CA GLY A 197 -0.54 -7.87 4.41
C GLY A 197 -0.44 -8.04 2.89
N ARG A 198 -1.57 -8.00 2.18
CA ARG A 198 -1.68 -8.31 0.75
C ARG A 198 -2.90 -7.64 0.12
N PRO A 199 -2.95 -7.48 -1.21
CA PRO A 199 -4.15 -6.99 -1.88
C PRO A 199 -5.38 -7.84 -1.59
N VAL A 200 -6.50 -7.17 -1.33
CA VAL A 200 -7.82 -7.77 -1.11
C VAL A 200 -8.72 -7.49 -2.33
N SER A 201 -9.44 -8.50 -2.80
CA SER A 201 -10.52 -8.30 -3.79
C SER A 201 -11.73 -7.68 -3.12
N LEU A 202 -12.03 -6.43 -3.45
CA LEU A 202 -13.07 -5.65 -2.77
C LEU A 202 -14.46 -5.77 -3.40
N GLY A 203 -14.56 -6.23 -4.66
CA GLY A 203 -15.84 -6.38 -5.36
C GLY A 203 -16.73 -5.13 -5.24
N TRP A 204 -17.97 -5.34 -4.78
CA TRP A 204 -18.98 -4.27 -4.62
C TRP A 204 -18.55 -3.16 -3.65
N ILE A 205 -17.65 -3.43 -2.70
CA ILE A 205 -17.18 -2.45 -1.71
C ILE A 205 -16.46 -1.30 -2.44
N ALA A 206 -15.58 -1.62 -3.40
CA ALA A 206 -14.86 -0.58 -4.16
C ALA A 206 -15.80 0.28 -5.01
N GLU A 207 -16.91 -0.28 -5.47
CA GLU A 207 -17.93 0.44 -6.23
C GLU A 207 -18.78 1.33 -5.33
N SER A 208 -19.14 0.85 -4.13
CA SER A 208 -20.21 1.45 -3.33
C SER A 208 -19.74 2.29 -2.15
N VAL A 209 -18.58 1.99 -1.55
CA VAL A 209 -18.06 2.74 -0.41
C VAL A 209 -17.34 3.99 -0.91
N PRO A 210 -17.60 5.19 -0.35
CA PRO A 210 -17.08 6.44 -0.91
C PRO A 210 -15.60 6.67 -0.60
N ALA A 211 -15.09 6.18 0.53
CA ALA A 211 -13.67 6.33 0.87
C ALA A 211 -13.04 5.03 1.36
N ILE A 212 -11.84 4.74 0.86
CA ILE A 212 -11.09 3.52 1.17
C ILE A 212 -9.63 3.89 1.41
N LEU A 213 -9.11 3.52 2.57
CA LEU A 213 -7.74 3.72 3.01
C LEU A 213 -7.07 2.37 3.21
N GLU A 214 -5.93 2.14 2.57
CA GLU A 214 -5.08 0.95 2.76
C GLU A 214 -3.92 1.32 3.68
N ALA A 215 -3.88 0.73 4.88
CA ALA A 215 -2.87 1.02 5.89
C ALA A 215 -1.83 -0.10 6.05
N TRP A 216 -1.88 -1.16 5.24
CA TRP A 216 -1.06 -2.36 5.37
C TRP A 216 -1.02 -2.85 6.82
N PHE A 217 0.14 -3.31 7.32
CA PHE A 217 0.38 -3.51 8.76
C PHE A 217 1.19 -2.32 9.31
N PRO A 218 0.55 -1.30 9.90
CA PRO A 218 1.19 -0.01 10.21
C PRO A 218 1.93 0.02 11.57
N SER A 219 2.02 -1.11 12.28
CA SER A 219 2.79 -1.28 13.53
C SER A 219 2.34 -0.37 14.69
N GLU A 220 3.25 -0.11 15.63
CA GLU A 220 3.02 0.52 16.94
C GLU A 220 2.41 1.93 16.92
N GLU A 221 2.75 2.75 15.93
CA GLU A 221 2.19 4.10 15.72
C GLU A 221 1.10 4.14 14.66
N GLY A 222 0.67 2.96 14.18
CA GLY A 222 -0.25 2.85 13.06
C GLY A 222 -1.63 3.45 13.31
N GLY A 223 -2.17 3.31 14.52
CA GLY A 223 -3.43 3.96 14.90
C GLY A 223 -3.36 5.48 14.85
N ASN A 224 -2.24 6.07 15.28
CA ASN A 224 -2.00 7.51 15.17
C ASN A 224 -1.89 7.93 13.70
N ALA A 225 -1.11 7.23 12.89
CA ALA A 225 -0.93 7.54 11.48
C ALA A 225 -2.25 7.45 10.68
N VAL A 226 -3.07 6.43 10.92
CA VAL A 226 -4.42 6.31 10.35
C VAL A 226 -5.27 7.50 10.76
N ALA A 227 -5.29 7.86 12.04
CA ALA A 227 -6.09 8.98 12.54
C ALA A 227 -5.63 10.32 11.95
N ASP A 228 -4.32 10.57 11.83
CA ASP A 228 -3.79 11.79 11.24
C ASP A 228 -4.26 12.01 9.81
N ILE A 229 -4.31 10.94 9.02
CA ILE A 229 -4.81 10.99 7.65
C ILE A 229 -6.32 11.17 7.64
N LEU A 230 -7.06 10.40 8.45
CA LEU A 230 -8.52 10.50 8.51
C LEU A 230 -8.98 11.92 8.84
N PHE A 231 -8.30 12.62 9.75
CA PHE A 231 -8.67 13.99 10.16
C PHE A 231 -7.88 15.10 9.46
N GLY A 232 -7.01 14.76 8.51
CA GLY A 232 -6.32 15.71 7.63
C GLY A 232 -5.15 16.46 8.26
N ASP A 233 -4.63 16.00 9.40
CA ASP A 233 -3.35 16.48 9.94
C ASP A 233 -2.19 16.10 9.00
N VAL A 234 -2.34 14.97 8.29
CA VAL A 234 -1.45 14.55 7.21
C VAL A 234 -2.23 14.37 5.91
N ASN A 235 -1.68 14.89 4.82
CA ASN A 235 -2.15 14.60 3.47
C ASN A 235 -1.54 13.26 3.00
N PRO A 236 -2.35 12.23 2.67
CA PRO A 236 -1.81 10.94 2.23
C PRO A 236 -1.06 11.11 0.90
N GLY A 237 0.09 10.44 0.81
CA GLY A 237 0.94 10.41 -0.38
C GLY A 237 1.59 9.04 -0.63
N GLY A 238 1.12 8.00 0.06
CA GLY A 238 1.56 6.63 -0.20
C GLY A 238 1.08 6.15 -1.57
N LYS A 239 1.87 5.28 -2.21
CA LYS A 239 1.54 4.63 -3.49
C LYS A 239 1.63 3.11 -3.36
N LEU A 240 0.78 2.40 -4.07
CA LEU A 240 0.71 0.95 -4.05
C LEU A 240 2.02 0.29 -4.57
N PRO A 241 2.74 -0.50 -3.77
CA PRO A 241 3.88 -1.27 -4.25
C PRO A 241 3.46 -2.55 -5.01
N ILE A 242 2.16 -2.87 -5.04
CA ILE A 242 1.60 -4.06 -5.65
C ILE A 242 0.21 -3.76 -6.23
N THR A 243 -0.12 -4.41 -7.33
CA THR A 243 -1.42 -4.24 -8.02
C THR A 243 -2.55 -4.95 -7.28
N PHE A 244 -3.70 -4.29 -7.16
CA PHE A 244 -4.91 -4.89 -6.60
C PHE A 244 -5.76 -5.55 -7.69
N PRO A 245 -6.04 -6.85 -7.58
CA PRO A 245 -6.97 -7.51 -8.48
C PRO A 245 -8.41 -7.22 -8.08
N ARG A 246 -9.31 -7.31 -9.07
CA ARG A 246 -10.77 -7.35 -8.88
C ARG A 246 -11.22 -8.68 -8.29
N THR A 247 -10.60 -9.77 -8.74
CA THR A 247 -10.87 -11.14 -8.29
C THR A 247 -9.58 -11.97 -8.28
N VAL A 248 -9.53 -13.03 -7.47
CA VAL A 248 -8.37 -13.94 -7.43
C VAL A 248 -8.04 -14.57 -8.80
N GLY A 249 -9.05 -14.74 -9.67
CA GLY A 249 -8.88 -15.29 -11.02
C GLY A 249 -8.06 -14.41 -11.97
N GLN A 250 -7.78 -13.15 -11.63
CA GLN A 250 -6.89 -12.29 -12.42
C GLN A 250 -5.40 -12.56 -12.14
N VAL A 251 -5.05 -13.27 -11.08
CA VAL A 251 -3.65 -13.49 -10.68
C VAL A 251 -2.97 -14.48 -11.65
N PRO A 252 -1.74 -14.20 -12.12
CA PRO A 252 -0.88 -13.06 -11.79
C PRO A 252 -1.24 -11.75 -12.51
N LEU A 253 -1.17 -10.63 -11.78
CA LEU A 253 -1.55 -9.30 -12.28
C LEU A 253 -0.50 -8.22 -11.98
N PHE A 254 0.77 -8.49 -12.26
CA PHE A 254 1.83 -7.47 -12.15
C PHE A 254 1.87 -6.57 -13.39
N TYR A 255 2.17 -5.27 -13.20
CA TYR A 255 2.12 -4.26 -14.28
C TYR A 255 3.13 -4.53 -15.41
N SER A 256 4.27 -5.16 -15.08
CA SER A 256 5.38 -5.46 -15.99
C SER A 256 5.19 -6.78 -16.75
N HIS A 257 3.96 -7.06 -17.20
CA HIS A 257 3.67 -8.25 -17.99
C HIS A 257 4.32 -8.20 -19.37
N ARG A 258 4.45 -9.36 -20.03
CA ARG A 258 4.92 -9.43 -21.41
C ARG A 258 3.83 -8.95 -22.39
N PRO A 259 4.16 -8.50 -23.61
CA PRO A 259 3.20 -8.03 -24.63
C PRO A 259 2.02 -8.95 -24.92
N SER A 260 2.18 -10.28 -24.78
CA SER A 260 1.08 -11.25 -24.95
C SER A 260 0.21 -11.43 -23.70
N GLY A 261 0.66 -10.97 -22.53
CA GLY A 261 -0.07 -11.00 -21.26
C GLY A 261 -1.01 -9.79 -21.07
N GLY A 262 -1.64 -9.75 -19.89
CA GLY A 262 -2.54 -8.65 -19.49
C GLY A 262 -3.88 -8.62 -20.24
N ARG A 263 -4.24 -9.71 -20.94
CA ARG A 263 -5.47 -9.86 -21.71
C ARG A 263 -5.85 -11.31 -21.95
N SER A 264 -7.12 -11.57 -22.22
CA SER A 264 -7.65 -12.82 -22.77
C SER A 264 -7.33 -12.95 -24.28
N HIS A 265 -6.04 -13.00 -24.59
CA HIS A 265 -5.48 -13.08 -25.94
C HIS A 265 -6.16 -12.12 -26.94
N TRP A 266 -6.77 -12.64 -28.03
CA TRP A 266 -7.40 -11.83 -29.09
C TRP A 266 -8.79 -11.29 -28.70
N LYS A 267 -9.29 -11.63 -27.51
CA LYS A 267 -10.60 -11.17 -27.00
C LYS A 267 -10.51 -9.96 -26.07
N GLY A 268 -9.33 -9.59 -25.59
CA GLY A 268 -9.17 -8.43 -24.71
C GLY A 268 -9.52 -8.77 -23.26
N ASP A 269 -10.72 -8.44 -22.81
CA ASP A 269 -11.19 -8.71 -21.44
C ASP A 269 -11.55 -10.20 -21.21
N TYR A 270 -11.72 -10.59 -19.94
CA TYR A 270 -12.32 -11.89 -19.59
C TYR A 270 -13.82 -11.87 -19.89
N VAL A 271 -14.47 -13.04 -19.90
CA VAL A 271 -15.91 -13.14 -20.21
C VAL A 271 -16.75 -12.42 -19.15
N GLU A 272 -16.34 -12.49 -17.88
CA GLU A 272 -17.11 -12.01 -16.74
C GLU A 272 -16.59 -10.68 -16.16
N THR A 273 -15.36 -10.26 -16.51
CA THR A 273 -14.75 -9.07 -15.90
C THR A 273 -13.62 -8.49 -16.76
N SER A 274 -13.27 -7.23 -16.50
CA SER A 274 -12.15 -6.59 -17.18
C SER A 274 -10.82 -7.22 -16.78
N VAL A 275 -9.84 -7.22 -17.69
CA VAL A 275 -8.44 -7.56 -17.39
C VAL A 275 -7.70 -6.44 -16.66
N LYS A 276 -8.28 -5.23 -16.60
CA LYS A 276 -7.70 -4.12 -15.86
C LYS A 276 -7.76 -4.39 -14.35
N PRO A 277 -6.71 -4.03 -13.61
CA PRO A 277 -6.72 -4.13 -12.16
C PRO A 277 -7.81 -3.26 -11.54
N LEU A 278 -8.11 -3.54 -10.27
CA LEU A 278 -8.92 -2.65 -9.45
C LEU A 278 -8.14 -1.36 -9.15
N TYR A 279 -6.90 -1.51 -8.65
CA TYR A 279 -5.95 -0.42 -8.49
C TYR A 279 -4.58 -0.86 -9.03
N PRO A 280 -3.97 -0.10 -9.96
CA PRO A 280 -2.70 -0.49 -10.57
C PRO A 280 -1.51 -0.27 -9.63
N PHE A 281 -0.37 -0.91 -9.94
CA PHE A 281 0.91 -0.60 -9.29
C PHE A 281 1.18 0.91 -9.36
N GLY A 282 1.69 1.46 -8.26
CA GLY A 282 2.03 2.87 -8.13
C GLY A 282 0.84 3.80 -7.89
N PHE A 283 -0.39 3.29 -7.79
CA PHE A 283 -1.58 4.11 -7.56
C PHE A 283 -1.69 4.60 -6.11
N GLY A 284 -2.26 5.78 -5.91
CA GLY A 284 -2.58 6.34 -4.60
C GLY A 284 -2.98 7.80 -4.72
N LEU A 285 -4.10 8.16 -4.10
CA LEU A 285 -4.66 9.51 -4.13
C LEU A 285 -4.04 10.39 -3.04
N SER A 286 -4.25 11.70 -3.19
CA SER A 286 -3.91 12.74 -2.22
C SER A 286 -5.16 13.61 -1.94
N TYR A 287 -5.13 14.39 -0.87
CA TYR A 287 -6.09 15.48 -0.65
C TYR A 287 -5.81 16.72 -1.50
N THR A 288 -4.77 16.68 -2.34
CA THR A 288 -4.53 17.65 -3.40
C THR A 288 -4.40 16.93 -4.75
N GLN A 289 -4.23 17.70 -5.83
CA GLN A 289 -4.09 17.19 -7.18
C GLN A 289 -2.76 17.66 -7.78
N PHE A 290 -2.14 16.79 -8.58
CA PHE A 290 -0.87 17.06 -9.24
C PHE A 290 -1.02 16.93 -10.75
N GLU A 291 -0.48 17.91 -11.48
CA GLU A 291 -0.37 17.89 -12.93
C GLU A 291 1.08 17.72 -13.34
N PHE A 292 1.31 16.91 -14.37
CA PHE A 292 2.63 16.63 -14.93
C PHE A 292 2.71 17.29 -16.31
N SER A 293 3.80 17.98 -16.58
CA SER A 293 3.98 18.68 -17.85
C SER A 293 5.45 18.80 -18.23
N ASN A 294 5.70 19.36 -19.42
CA ASN A 294 7.02 19.75 -19.91
C ASN A 294 8.09 18.66 -19.76
N LEU A 295 7.78 17.42 -20.16
CA LEU A 295 8.79 16.36 -20.21
C LEU A 295 9.93 16.76 -21.15
N ARG A 296 11.16 16.70 -20.66
CA ARG A 296 12.38 16.99 -21.44
C ARG A 296 13.36 15.85 -21.26
N ILE A 297 14.04 15.47 -22.35
CA ILE A 297 15.12 14.48 -22.33
C ILE A 297 16.34 15.18 -22.91
N ASP A 298 17.43 15.26 -22.14
CA ASP A 298 18.59 16.11 -22.48
C ASP A 298 19.31 15.67 -23.76
N SER A 299 19.17 14.40 -24.13
CA SER A 299 19.71 13.87 -25.37
C SER A 299 18.75 12.88 -26.00
N ALA A 300 18.57 12.99 -27.33
CA ALA A 300 17.81 12.02 -28.11
C ALA A 300 18.50 10.64 -28.18
N SER A 301 19.75 10.54 -27.74
CA SER A 301 20.49 9.29 -27.76
C SER A 301 21.53 9.17 -26.65
N ALA A 302 21.82 7.95 -26.19
CA ALA A 302 22.89 7.66 -25.24
C ALA A 302 23.66 6.40 -25.65
N SER A 303 24.99 6.42 -25.51
CA SER A 303 25.83 5.25 -25.77
C SER A 303 25.74 4.26 -24.60
N ILE A 304 25.96 2.97 -24.88
CA ILE A 304 26.16 1.96 -23.83
C ILE A 304 27.30 2.39 -22.88
N GLY A 305 27.05 2.31 -21.57
CA GLY A 305 27.94 2.84 -20.52
C GLY A 305 27.76 4.34 -20.20
N GLY A 306 26.97 5.07 -21.00
CA GLY A 306 26.59 6.45 -20.75
C GLY A 306 25.32 6.58 -19.90
N GLU A 307 24.77 7.79 -19.89
CA GLU A 307 23.56 8.15 -19.15
C GLU A 307 22.68 9.11 -19.95
N VAL A 308 21.41 9.20 -19.56
CA VAL A 308 20.43 10.16 -20.08
C VAL A 308 19.64 10.77 -18.94
N ALA A 309 19.49 12.09 -18.94
CA ALA A 309 18.67 12.80 -17.97
C ALA A 309 17.26 13.03 -18.53
N VAL A 310 16.26 12.77 -17.68
CA VAL A 310 14.84 13.00 -17.95
C VAL A 310 14.29 13.97 -16.92
N HIS A 311 13.70 15.06 -17.39
CA HIS A 311 13.10 16.09 -16.56
C HIS A 311 11.59 16.11 -16.75
N VAL A 312 10.85 16.36 -15.67
CA VAL A 312 9.40 16.60 -15.70
C VAL A 312 9.05 17.69 -14.71
N ASP A 313 8.13 18.56 -15.10
CA ASP A 313 7.58 19.56 -14.19
C ASP A 313 6.34 18.96 -13.53
N VAL A 314 6.25 19.06 -12.21
CA VAL A 314 5.11 18.60 -11.43
C VAL A 314 4.55 19.77 -10.65
N THR A 315 3.29 20.11 -10.93
CA THR A 315 2.58 21.23 -10.31
C THR A 315 1.53 20.70 -9.36
N ASN A 316 1.54 21.15 -8.11
CA ASN A 316 0.41 20.95 -7.22
C ASN A 316 -0.67 21.97 -7.58
N VAL A 317 -1.77 21.54 -8.17
CA VAL A 317 -2.84 22.44 -8.64
C VAL A 317 -3.95 22.64 -7.62
N GLY A 318 -3.91 21.93 -6.49
CA GLY A 318 -4.88 22.10 -5.42
C GLY A 318 -4.45 23.09 -4.34
N ASP A 319 -5.32 23.26 -3.34
CA ASP A 319 -5.25 24.33 -2.34
C ASP A 319 -4.47 23.95 -1.06
N ARG A 320 -3.76 22.82 -1.06
CA ARG A 320 -2.96 22.37 0.09
C ARG A 320 -1.67 21.71 -0.33
N ALA A 321 -0.66 21.80 0.53
CA ALA A 321 0.57 21.04 0.36
C ALA A 321 0.29 19.53 0.33
N GLY A 322 1.10 18.80 -0.43
CA GLY A 322 1.00 17.35 -0.52
C GLY A 322 2.26 16.72 -1.07
N ASP A 323 2.37 15.42 -0.84
CA ASP A 323 3.43 14.59 -1.40
C ASP A 323 2.93 13.89 -2.67
N GLU A 324 3.76 13.93 -3.71
CA GLU A 324 3.61 13.09 -4.91
C GLU A 324 4.83 12.17 -5.04
N VAL A 325 4.62 10.95 -5.52
CA VAL A 325 5.69 10.03 -5.92
C VAL A 325 5.69 9.96 -7.44
N VAL A 326 6.55 10.76 -8.05
CA VAL A 326 6.78 10.80 -9.50
C VAL A 326 7.43 9.49 -9.91
N GLN A 327 6.84 8.80 -10.88
CA GLN A 327 7.30 7.49 -11.33
C GLN A 327 7.72 7.55 -12.80
N LEU A 328 8.95 7.11 -13.08
CA LEU A 328 9.49 6.97 -14.42
C LEU A 328 9.54 5.50 -14.81
N TYR A 329 8.82 5.19 -15.88
CA TYR A 329 8.79 3.89 -16.51
C TYR A 329 9.46 3.93 -17.87
N THR A 330 9.96 2.79 -18.31
CA THR A 330 10.53 2.63 -19.65
C THR A 330 10.02 1.37 -20.32
N HIS A 331 10.16 1.33 -21.64
CA HIS A 331 9.85 0.17 -22.46
C HIS A 331 10.76 0.15 -23.68
N GLN A 332 11.37 -1.02 -23.96
CA GLN A 332 12.20 -1.24 -25.14
C GLN A 332 11.55 -2.32 -26.00
N TYR A 333 10.91 -1.91 -27.10
CA TYR A 333 10.03 -2.79 -27.89
C TYR A 333 10.80 -3.81 -28.73
N VAL A 334 11.87 -3.37 -29.41
CA VAL A 334 12.63 -4.21 -30.36
C VAL A 334 13.93 -4.68 -29.68
N THR A 335 13.94 -5.94 -29.27
CA THR A 335 15.08 -6.61 -28.62
C THR A 335 15.12 -8.08 -29.02
N SER A 336 16.24 -8.77 -28.74
CA SER A 336 16.41 -10.20 -29.07
C SER A 336 15.54 -11.17 -28.27
N VAL A 337 14.93 -10.70 -27.17
CA VAL A 337 14.01 -11.46 -26.32
C VAL A 337 12.82 -10.59 -25.94
N THR A 338 11.66 -11.18 -25.71
CA THR A 338 10.49 -10.41 -25.27
C THR A 338 10.75 -9.71 -23.92
N ARG A 339 10.54 -8.39 -23.88
CA ARG A 339 10.67 -7.55 -22.68
C ARG A 339 9.29 -7.24 -22.05
N PRO A 340 9.23 -6.84 -20.77
CA PRO A 340 8.01 -6.31 -20.18
C PRO A 340 7.47 -5.11 -20.95
N VAL A 341 6.15 -4.91 -20.99
CA VAL A 341 5.53 -3.72 -21.63
C VAL A 341 5.86 -2.41 -20.91
N LYS A 342 6.36 -2.51 -19.68
CA LYS A 342 6.68 -1.37 -18.82
C LYS A 342 7.58 -1.83 -17.68
N GLU A 343 8.62 -1.07 -17.37
CA GLU A 343 9.53 -1.30 -16.25
C GLU A 343 9.78 0.02 -15.51
N LEU A 344 9.54 0.07 -14.20
CA LEU A 344 9.91 1.21 -13.36
C LEU A 344 11.45 1.32 -13.35
N LYS A 345 11.97 2.49 -13.72
CA LYS A 345 13.42 2.78 -13.71
C LYS A 345 13.81 3.86 -12.73
N GLY A 346 12.87 4.69 -12.29
CA GLY A 346 13.12 5.67 -11.25
C GLY A 346 11.83 6.12 -10.58
N PHE A 347 11.94 6.57 -9.34
CA PHE A 347 10.86 7.27 -8.66
C PHE A 347 11.43 8.32 -7.70
N GLN A 348 10.68 9.39 -7.48
CA GLN A 348 11.06 10.45 -6.54
C GLN A 348 9.82 10.92 -5.78
N ARG A 349 9.87 10.82 -4.46
CA ARG A 349 8.89 11.48 -3.59
C ARG A 349 9.23 12.96 -3.47
N VAL A 350 8.26 13.82 -3.72
CA VAL A 350 8.41 15.28 -3.63
C VAL A 350 7.24 15.88 -2.86
N THR A 351 7.53 16.71 -1.87
CA THR A 351 6.54 17.58 -1.23
C THR A 351 6.43 18.87 -2.04
N ILE A 352 5.22 19.26 -2.43
CA ILE A 352 4.97 20.47 -3.23
C ILE A 352 3.86 21.28 -2.53
N GLU A 353 4.15 22.54 -2.22
CA GLU A 353 3.17 23.48 -1.68
C GLU A 353 2.05 23.76 -2.68
N ALA A 354 0.90 24.24 -2.20
CA ALA A 354 -0.23 24.60 -3.05
C ALA A 354 0.19 25.57 -4.18
N HIS A 355 -0.25 25.27 -5.41
CA HIS A 355 0.03 26.06 -6.62
C HIS A 355 1.50 26.24 -6.98
N GLN A 356 2.41 25.46 -6.39
CA GLN A 356 3.82 25.46 -6.75
C GLN A 356 4.16 24.35 -7.74
N THR A 357 5.23 24.56 -8.50
CA THR A 357 5.82 23.60 -9.43
C THR A 357 7.21 23.22 -8.96
N LYS A 358 7.54 21.93 -9.04
CA LYS A 358 8.91 21.42 -8.91
C LYS A 358 9.34 20.71 -10.18
N THR A 359 10.62 20.83 -10.52
CA THR A 359 11.19 20.04 -11.62
C THR A 359 11.85 18.80 -11.04
N VAL A 360 11.38 17.61 -11.41
CA VAL A 360 12.00 16.34 -11.03
C VAL A 360 12.92 15.89 -12.16
N THR A 361 14.14 15.50 -11.82
CA THR A 361 15.16 15.02 -12.74
C THR A 361 15.55 13.59 -12.39
N PHE A 362 15.54 12.70 -13.38
CA PHE A 362 16.02 11.32 -13.30
C PHE A 362 17.26 11.16 -14.17
N CYS A 363 18.38 10.72 -13.58
CA CYS A 363 19.59 10.35 -14.30
C CYS A 363 19.61 8.83 -14.50
N LEU A 364 19.36 8.39 -15.73
CA LEU A 364 19.27 6.98 -16.11
C LEU A 364 20.59 6.53 -16.73
N LYS A 365 21.33 5.66 -16.04
CA LYS A 365 22.50 4.98 -16.63
C LYS A 365 22.01 3.94 -17.63
N VAL A 366 22.58 3.92 -18.84
CA VAL A 366 22.18 2.99 -19.90
C VAL A 366 22.34 1.51 -19.47
N ASN A 367 23.24 1.22 -18.55
CA ASN A 367 23.42 -0.12 -18.00
C ASN A 367 22.21 -0.61 -17.18
N GLN A 368 21.33 0.29 -16.73
CA GLN A 368 20.09 -0.08 -16.04
C GLN A 368 19.08 -0.77 -16.96
N PHE A 369 19.27 -0.68 -18.29
CA PHE A 369 18.44 -1.34 -19.30
C PHE A 369 18.89 -2.77 -19.60
N GLY A 370 19.87 -3.29 -18.86
CA GLY A 370 20.41 -4.62 -19.05
C GLY A 370 19.39 -5.74 -18.84
N PHE A 371 19.52 -6.80 -19.63
CA PHE A 371 18.69 -8.00 -19.53
C PHE A 371 19.43 -9.27 -19.94
N TYR A 372 18.91 -10.42 -19.54
CA TYR A 372 19.45 -11.71 -19.95
C TYR A 372 19.00 -12.06 -21.37
N ASP A 373 19.95 -12.28 -22.28
CA ASP A 373 19.67 -12.76 -23.62
C ASP A 373 19.43 -14.28 -23.67
N GLN A 374 19.26 -14.83 -24.88
CA GLN A 374 19.02 -16.27 -25.09
C GLN A 374 20.18 -17.15 -24.60
N ALA A 375 21.40 -16.61 -24.54
CA ALA A 375 22.58 -17.30 -24.04
C ALA A 375 22.83 -17.06 -22.53
N GLN A 376 21.90 -16.40 -21.83
CA GLN A 376 21.99 -16.02 -20.42
C GLN A 376 23.14 -15.05 -20.11
N ASN A 377 23.59 -14.28 -21.11
CA ASN A 377 24.49 -13.15 -20.87
C ASN A 377 23.67 -11.92 -20.47
N PHE A 378 24.16 -11.14 -19.49
CA PHE A 378 23.49 -9.91 -19.07
C PHE A 378 23.94 -8.74 -19.94
N VAL A 379 23.11 -8.39 -20.93
CA VAL A 379 23.47 -7.50 -22.03
C VAL A 379 22.61 -6.24 -22.07
N VAL A 380 23.14 -5.18 -22.67
CA VAL A 380 22.35 -4.08 -23.22
C VAL A 380 22.36 -4.18 -24.74
N GLU A 381 21.21 -4.00 -25.36
CA GLU A 381 21.06 -3.94 -26.81
C GLU A 381 20.73 -2.52 -27.26
N PRO A 382 21.29 -2.05 -28.40
CA PRO A 382 20.93 -0.77 -28.97
C PRO A 382 19.47 -0.75 -29.44
N GLY A 383 18.88 0.44 -29.48
CA GLY A 383 17.53 0.64 -29.98
C GLY A 383 16.75 1.68 -29.19
N LYS A 384 15.51 1.93 -29.65
CA LYS A 384 14.61 2.93 -29.06
C LYS A 384 14.10 2.50 -27.69
N VAL A 385 14.06 3.46 -26.79
CA VAL A 385 13.49 3.34 -25.44
C VAL A 385 12.39 4.37 -25.29
N ASP A 386 11.17 3.90 -25.06
CA ASP A 386 10.05 4.74 -24.64
C ASP A 386 10.28 5.16 -23.19
N VAL A 387 10.09 6.44 -22.89
CA VAL A 387 10.12 7.03 -21.55
C VAL A 387 8.71 7.48 -21.21
N MET A 388 8.23 7.08 -20.04
CA MET A 388 6.87 7.29 -19.58
C MET A 388 6.90 7.81 -18.14
N VAL A 389 6.33 8.98 -17.88
CA VAL A 389 6.33 9.60 -16.56
C VAL A 389 4.91 9.92 -16.12
N GLY A 390 4.61 9.60 -14.86
CA GLY A 390 3.31 9.85 -14.25
C GLY A 390 3.26 9.51 -12.77
N ASN A 391 2.05 9.34 -12.26
CA ASN A 391 1.79 9.11 -10.83
C ASN A 391 1.42 7.65 -10.50
N SER A 392 1.32 6.77 -11.51
CA SER A 392 1.09 5.34 -11.37
C SER A 392 1.48 4.60 -12.66
N SER A 393 1.44 3.27 -12.65
CA SER A 393 1.72 2.47 -13.85
C SER A 393 0.66 2.60 -14.95
N GLN A 394 -0.51 3.22 -14.69
CA GLN A 394 -1.54 3.46 -15.70
C GLN A 394 -1.75 4.92 -16.06
N ASP A 395 -1.58 5.83 -15.10
CA ASP A 395 -1.72 7.27 -15.33
C ASP A 395 -0.36 7.88 -15.68
N ILE A 396 -0.14 8.07 -16.99
CA ILE A 396 1.11 8.45 -17.63
C ILE A 396 0.82 9.62 -18.58
N PRO A 397 0.67 10.84 -18.04
CA PRO A 397 0.39 12.03 -18.83
C PRO A 397 1.57 12.49 -19.71
N CYS A 398 2.81 12.08 -19.38
CA CYS A 398 4.02 12.52 -20.05
C CYS A 398 4.77 11.35 -20.69
N SER A 399 5.14 11.47 -21.97
CA SER A 399 5.92 10.45 -22.69
C SER A 399 6.94 11.07 -23.65
N GLY A 400 8.05 10.38 -23.86
CA GLY A 400 9.09 10.74 -24.82
C GLY A 400 9.88 9.50 -25.24
N GLU A 401 10.92 9.68 -26.05
CA GLU A 401 11.79 8.59 -26.47
C GLU A 401 13.25 9.04 -26.56
N PHE A 402 14.17 8.09 -26.36
CA PHE A 402 15.58 8.23 -26.74
C PHE A 402 16.10 6.92 -27.34
N GLU A 403 17.26 6.96 -27.98
CA GLU A 403 17.88 5.79 -28.60
C GLU A 403 19.18 5.38 -27.92
N ILE A 404 19.30 4.10 -27.55
CA ILE A 404 20.56 3.52 -27.11
C ILE A 404 21.42 3.21 -28.34
N LEU A 405 22.62 3.79 -28.41
CA LEU A 405 23.56 3.60 -29.51
C LEU A 405 24.66 2.60 -29.16
N GLY A 406 25.23 1.98 -30.20
CA GLY A 406 26.38 1.07 -30.09
C GLY A 406 26.05 -0.34 -30.56
N THR A 407 26.81 -1.31 -30.07
CA THR A 407 26.60 -2.74 -30.34
C THR A 407 26.19 -3.44 -29.07
N LYS A 408 25.38 -4.51 -29.20
CA LYS A 408 25.05 -5.40 -28.09
C LYS A 408 26.29 -5.72 -27.24
N THR A 409 26.23 -5.42 -25.95
CA THR A 409 27.39 -5.49 -25.05
C THR A 409 26.99 -6.22 -23.78
N ASP A 410 27.81 -7.18 -23.35
CA ASP A 410 27.71 -7.80 -22.02
C ASP A 410 28.18 -6.79 -20.96
N ILE A 411 27.28 -6.48 -20.03
CA ILE A 411 27.50 -5.53 -18.92
C ILE A 411 27.40 -6.22 -17.56
N HIS A 412 27.64 -7.53 -17.48
CA HIS A 412 27.55 -8.30 -16.24
C HIS A 412 28.41 -7.70 -15.10
N ALA A 413 29.57 -7.14 -15.42
CA ALA A 413 30.48 -6.52 -14.46
C ALA A 413 30.08 -5.08 -14.04
N SER A 414 29.07 -4.48 -14.68
CA SER A 414 28.70 -3.07 -14.50
C SER A 414 27.18 -2.87 -14.41
N LYS A 415 26.50 -3.82 -13.74
CA LYS A 415 25.05 -3.76 -13.49
C LYS A 415 24.69 -2.52 -12.69
N VAL A 416 23.62 -1.85 -13.09
CA VAL A 416 23.02 -0.72 -12.36
C VAL A 416 21.57 -1.07 -12.10
N PHE A 417 21.12 -0.89 -10.85
CA PHE A 417 19.76 -1.22 -10.43
C PHE A 417 18.89 0.02 -10.18
N PHE A 418 19.51 1.12 -9.72
CA PHE A 418 18.82 2.34 -9.33
C PHE A 418 19.21 3.50 -10.23
N SER A 419 18.24 4.34 -10.57
CA SER A 419 18.48 5.69 -11.08
C SER A 419 18.82 6.62 -9.93
N GLU A 420 19.56 7.69 -10.23
CA GLU A 420 19.68 8.84 -9.33
C GLU A 420 18.55 9.83 -9.67
N SER A 421 17.91 10.40 -8.65
CA SER A 421 16.84 11.38 -8.84
C SER A 421 16.96 12.55 -7.88
N GLN A 422 16.58 13.74 -8.35
CA GLN A 422 16.60 14.97 -7.59
C GLN A 422 15.47 15.89 -8.03
N PHE A 423 15.17 16.91 -7.23
CA PHE A 423 14.18 17.93 -7.56
C PHE A 423 14.64 19.32 -7.12
N VAL A 424 14.20 20.34 -7.87
CA VAL A 424 14.42 21.76 -7.56
C VAL A 424 13.09 22.49 -7.56
#